data_AF-A0AAN8EUK6-F1
#
_entry.id   AF-A0AAN8EUK6-F1
#
_cell.length_a   1.000
_cell.length_b   1.000
_cell.length_c   1.000
_cell.angle_alpha   90.00
_cell.angle_beta   90.00
_cell.angle_gamma   90.00
#
_symmetry.space_group_name_H-M   'P 1'
#
loop_
_entity.id
_entity.type
_entity.pdbx_description
1 polymer ?
#
loop_
_entity_poly.entity_id
_entity_poly.type
_entity_poly.pdbx_seq_one_letter_code
_entity_poly.pdbx_strand_id
1 'polypeptide(L)'
;MMKIYGEASKTEKKDMLAEIEEFKQKYDFRALKQEAETDVATRPTTKEAFEASDWLPGPQWFKTQEASWPIESSTDLNEMAGNESHDEGCNTPICASAKQTSLSRLFPMSKPPPADSDKPNDDAPAEKSASSSRSDTFEVSTRLTLNTLKFEILEMKAKLFRLDAKVDTILSKVDTILSNTAPRLPCIFCEGDNEDGHRASACPVFPDPISRSFRLRDLNKCIACLAPAHGSCSHKCRSCGGPHHAILCTDRSKQGPSMKRPKPEN
;
A
#
# COMPACT_ATOMS: atom_id res chain seq x y z
N MET A 1 -20.22 -3.58 1.14
CA MET A 1 -21.33 -4.19 0.36
C MET A 1 -22.06 -5.31 1.13
N MET A 2 -22.16 -5.26 2.48
CA MET A 2 -22.82 -6.32 3.29
C MET A 2 -23.93 -5.83 4.23
N LYS A 3 -24.26 -4.52 4.26
CA LYS A 3 -25.25 -3.97 5.19
C LYS A 3 -26.69 -3.89 4.65
N ILE A 4 -26.97 -4.39 3.44
CA ILE A 4 -28.31 -4.27 2.80
C ILE A 4 -29.18 -5.54 3.03
N TYR A 5 -28.62 -6.63 3.52
CA TYR A 5 -29.34 -7.91 3.68
C TYR A 5 -30.32 -7.98 4.88
N GLY A 6 -30.35 -6.94 5.72
CA GLY A 6 -31.17 -6.90 6.93
C GLY A 6 -32.66 -6.74 6.68
N GLU A 7 -33.04 -6.02 5.62
CA GLU A 7 -34.43 -5.54 5.44
C GLU A 7 -35.19 -6.24 4.31
N ALA A 8 -34.56 -7.16 3.58
CA ALA A 8 -35.25 -7.90 2.51
C ALA A 8 -36.39 -8.76 3.09
N SER A 9 -37.56 -8.64 2.46
CA SER A 9 -38.75 -9.43 2.75
C SER A 9 -38.46 -10.93 2.60
N LYS A 10 -39.25 -11.78 3.27
CA LYS A 10 -39.09 -13.24 3.17
C LYS A 10 -39.19 -13.76 1.73
N THR A 11 -39.96 -13.07 0.89
CA THR A 11 -40.13 -13.37 -0.55
C THR A 11 -38.87 -13.04 -1.33
N GLU A 12 -38.30 -11.84 -1.16
CA GLU A 12 -37.05 -11.45 -1.85
C GLU A 12 -35.87 -12.36 -1.49
N LYS A 13 -35.77 -12.77 -0.22
CA LYS A 13 -34.73 -13.72 0.21
C LYS A 13 -34.87 -15.08 -0.47
N LYS A 14 -36.10 -15.52 -0.75
CA LYS A 14 -36.36 -16.79 -1.43
C LYS A 14 -35.97 -16.72 -2.90
N ASP A 15 -36.29 -15.61 -3.56
CA ASP A 15 -35.96 -15.39 -4.97
C ASP A 15 -34.43 -15.29 -5.17
N MET A 16 -33.73 -14.56 -4.30
CA MET A 16 -32.27 -14.48 -4.33
C MET A 16 -31.60 -15.84 -4.12
N LEU A 17 -32.15 -16.69 -3.23
CA LEU A 17 -31.61 -18.03 -3.03
C LEU A 17 -31.83 -18.93 -4.25
N ALA A 18 -32.96 -18.77 -4.95
CA ALA A 18 -33.22 -19.50 -6.20
C ALA A 18 -32.25 -19.08 -7.31
N GLU A 19 -31.97 -17.79 -7.44
CA GLU A 19 -31.02 -17.26 -8.43
C GLU A 19 -29.57 -17.73 -8.15
N ILE A 20 -29.18 -17.80 -6.87
CA ILE A 20 -27.87 -18.36 -6.48
C ILE A 20 -27.77 -19.85 -6.85
N GLU A 21 -28.85 -20.60 -6.68
CA GLU A 21 -28.85 -22.04 -6.99
C GLU A 21 -28.85 -22.29 -8.50
N GLU A 22 -29.57 -21.46 -9.27
CA GLU A 22 -29.49 -21.46 -10.74
C GLU A 22 -28.08 -21.09 -11.22
N PHE A 23 -27.45 -20.10 -10.60
CA PHE A 23 -26.07 -19.72 -10.90
C PHE A 23 -25.10 -20.89 -10.64
N LYS A 24 -25.28 -21.62 -9.53
CA LYS A 24 -24.46 -22.82 -9.23
C LYS A 24 -24.69 -23.97 -10.21
N GLN A 25 -25.89 -24.15 -10.72
CA GLN A 25 -26.16 -25.18 -11.74
C GLN A 25 -25.62 -24.78 -13.10
N LYS A 26 -25.71 -23.50 -13.45
CA LYS A 26 -25.24 -22.96 -14.73
C LYS A 26 -23.72 -22.96 -14.85
N TYR A 27 -23.01 -22.74 -13.75
CA TYR A 27 -21.57 -22.73 -13.72
C TYR A 27 -21.04 -23.97 -13.00
N ASP A 28 -20.50 -24.92 -13.75
CA ASP A 28 -19.76 -26.04 -13.17
C ASP A 28 -18.42 -25.53 -12.63
N PHE A 29 -18.42 -25.10 -11.36
CA PHE A 29 -17.22 -24.64 -10.67
C PHE A 29 -16.13 -25.72 -10.59
N ARG A 30 -16.41 -27.00 -10.89
CA ARG A 30 -15.38 -28.03 -10.99
C ARG A 30 -14.56 -27.89 -12.28
N ALA A 31 -15.18 -27.47 -13.38
CA ALA A 31 -14.48 -27.22 -14.64
C ALA A 31 -13.52 -26.02 -14.53
N LEU A 32 -13.95 -24.94 -13.85
CA LEU A 32 -13.12 -23.76 -13.57
C LEU A 32 -11.90 -24.04 -12.68
N LYS A 33 -11.93 -25.13 -11.90
CA LYS A 33 -10.77 -25.55 -11.09
C LYS A 33 -9.71 -26.29 -11.91
N GLN A 34 -10.05 -26.74 -13.12
CA GLN A 34 -9.17 -27.50 -13.99
C GLN A 34 -8.38 -26.61 -14.96
N GLU A 35 -8.91 -25.42 -15.30
CA GLU A 35 -8.25 -24.45 -16.20
C GLU A 35 -7.35 -23.43 -15.50
N ALA A 36 -7.31 -23.43 -14.17
CA ALA A 36 -6.25 -22.77 -13.44
C ALA A 36 -4.98 -23.63 -13.50
N GLU A 37 -4.32 -23.64 -14.65
CA GLU A 37 -2.91 -24.03 -14.85
C GLU A 37 -1.98 -23.04 -14.13
N THR A 38 -2.30 -22.72 -12.88
CA THR A 38 -1.44 -21.94 -12.00
C THR A 38 -0.27 -22.82 -11.59
N ASP A 39 0.88 -22.44 -12.12
CA ASP A 39 2.22 -22.53 -11.56
C ASP A 39 2.50 -23.78 -10.71
N VAL A 40 3.02 -24.81 -11.39
CA VAL A 40 3.52 -26.05 -10.79
C VAL A 40 4.47 -25.76 -9.61
N ALA A 41 5.15 -24.61 -9.59
CA ALA A 41 6.07 -24.21 -8.53
C ALA A 41 5.41 -24.01 -7.15
N THR A 42 4.08 -23.86 -7.09
CA THR A 42 3.37 -23.61 -5.82
C THR A 42 2.62 -24.84 -5.26
N ARG A 43 2.61 -25.96 -6.00
CA ARG A 43 1.96 -27.18 -5.50
C ARG A 43 2.88 -27.91 -4.53
N PRO A 44 2.37 -28.46 -3.41
CA PRO A 44 3.10 -29.44 -2.63
C PRO A 44 3.20 -30.74 -3.45
N THR A 45 4.21 -30.83 -4.32
CA THR A 45 4.58 -32.05 -5.02
C THR A 45 5.65 -32.79 -4.24
N THR A 46 5.64 -34.12 -4.28
CA THR A 46 6.77 -34.88 -3.74
C THR A 46 8.02 -34.58 -4.54
N LYS A 47 9.19 -34.82 -3.94
CA LYS A 47 10.48 -34.61 -4.61
C LYS A 47 10.57 -35.39 -5.92
N GLU A 48 10.09 -36.64 -5.94
CA GLU A 48 10.15 -37.46 -7.16
C GLU A 48 9.24 -36.89 -8.27
N ALA A 49 8.07 -36.36 -7.91
CA ALA A 49 7.16 -35.73 -8.87
C ALA A 49 7.72 -34.43 -9.45
N PHE A 50 8.46 -33.67 -8.65
CA PHE A 50 9.14 -32.45 -9.12
C PHE A 50 10.31 -32.79 -10.05
N GLU A 51 11.14 -33.77 -9.67
CA GLU A 51 12.28 -34.22 -10.49
C GLU A 51 11.85 -34.89 -11.80
N ALA A 52 10.67 -35.54 -11.82
CA ALA A 52 10.09 -36.11 -13.03
C ALA A 52 9.37 -35.07 -13.92
N SER A 53 9.22 -33.83 -13.48
CA SER A 53 8.54 -32.79 -14.27
C SER A 53 9.44 -32.19 -15.35
N ASP A 54 8.86 -31.85 -16.49
CA ASP A 54 9.55 -31.19 -17.61
C ASP A 54 10.00 -29.74 -17.28
N TRP A 55 9.70 -29.26 -16.07
CA TRP A 55 10.08 -27.93 -15.61
C TRP A 55 11.58 -27.82 -15.29
N LEU A 56 12.16 -28.87 -14.68
CA LEU A 56 13.58 -28.90 -14.31
C LEU A 56 14.56 -28.79 -15.49
N PRO A 57 14.37 -29.51 -16.61
CA PRO A 57 15.28 -29.40 -17.76
C PRO A 57 15.10 -28.09 -18.56
N GLY A 58 14.12 -27.25 -18.18
CA GLY A 58 13.76 -26.04 -18.91
C GLY A 58 13.11 -26.33 -20.26
N PRO A 59 12.67 -25.27 -20.97
CA PRO A 59 12.10 -25.40 -22.32
C PRO A 59 13.07 -26.13 -23.26
N GLN A 60 12.56 -26.99 -24.15
CA GLN A 60 13.41 -27.82 -25.02
C GLN A 60 14.37 -26.99 -25.91
N TRP A 61 14.02 -25.74 -26.22
CA TRP A 61 14.89 -24.84 -26.98
C TRP A 61 16.16 -24.40 -26.22
N PHE A 62 16.23 -24.54 -24.90
CA PHE A 62 17.49 -24.34 -24.17
C PHE A 62 18.57 -25.39 -24.52
N LYS A 63 18.15 -26.55 -25.03
CA LYS A 63 19.06 -27.61 -25.47
C LYS A 63 19.50 -27.45 -26.92
N THR A 64 18.84 -26.58 -27.68
CA THR A 64 19.22 -26.29 -29.07
C THR A 64 20.24 -25.16 -29.10
N GLN A 65 21.05 -25.11 -30.16
CA GLN A 65 22.09 -24.10 -30.32
C GLN A 65 21.46 -22.69 -30.34
N GLU A 66 22.11 -21.70 -29.72
CA GLU A 66 21.59 -20.33 -29.54
C GLU A 66 21.05 -19.69 -30.83
N ALA A 67 21.65 -20.00 -31.98
CA ALA A 67 21.20 -19.55 -33.30
C ALA A 67 19.80 -20.04 -33.72
N SER A 68 19.27 -21.07 -33.07
CA SER A 68 17.94 -21.65 -33.31
C SER A 68 16.90 -21.19 -32.28
N TRP A 69 17.31 -20.36 -31.33
CA TRP A 69 16.38 -19.83 -30.34
C TRP A 69 15.39 -18.91 -31.05
N PRO A 70 14.11 -18.89 -30.62
CA PRO A 70 13.14 -17.92 -31.10
C PRO A 70 13.48 -16.55 -30.50
N ILE A 71 14.59 -15.96 -30.94
CA ILE A 71 14.90 -14.56 -30.71
C ILE A 71 14.12 -13.84 -31.79
N GLU A 72 12.93 -13.36 -31.43
CA GLU A 72 12.29 -12.31 -32.22
C GLU A 72 13.30 -11.19 -32.36
N SER A 73 13.84 -11.00 -33.57
CA SER A 73 14.79 -9.94 -33.85
C SER A 73 14.10 -8.64 -33.48
N SER A 74 14.56 -7.97 -32.42
CA SER A 74 13.93 -6.77 -31.87
C SER A 74 14.19 -5.54 -32.76
N THR A 75 13.90 -5.65 -34.05
CA THR A 75 14.02 -4.55 -35.02
C THR A 75 13.08 -3.39 -34.69
N ASP A 76 12.06 -3.61 -33.87
CA ASP A 76 11.07 -2.58 -33.49
C ASP A 76 11.55 -1.61 -32.40
N LEU A 77 12.74 -1.80 -31.82
CA LEU A 77 13.26 -0.88 -30.78
C LEU A 77 14.10 0.29 -31.35
N ASN A 78 14.53 0.22 -32.62
CA ASN A 78 15.34 1.29 -33.22
C ASN A 78 14.51 2.41 -33.86
N GLU A 79 13.19 2.27 -33.97
CA GLU A 79 12.31 3.29 -34.58
C GLU A 79 11.86 4.38 -33.59
N MET A 80 12.18 4.25 -32.28
CA MET A 80 11.87 5.27 -31.28
C MET A 80 13.02 6.24 -30.93
N ALA A 81 14.20 6.08 -31.54
CA ALA A 81 15.31 7.02 -31.38
C ALA A 81 15.28 8.12 -32.46
N GLY A 82 14.17 8.86 -32.52
CA GLY A 82 14.04 10.04 -33.37
C GLY A 82 14.82 11.23 -32.80
N ASN A 83 15.94 11.55 -33.45
CA ASN A 83 16.63 12.84 -33.57
C ASN A 83 16.03 14.05 -32.79
N GLU A 84 16.60 14.37 -31.63
CA GLU A 84 16.54 15.72 -31.05
C GLU A 84 17.88 16.43 -31.29
N SER A 85 17.87 17.42 -32.18
CA SER A 85 18.94 18.39 -32.41
C SER A 85 18.37 19.80 -32.27
N HIS A 86 19.20 20.72 -31.75
CA HIS A 86 18.97 22.17 -31.54
C HIS A 86 18.11 22.52 -30.29
N ASP A 87 18.46 23.48 -29.42
CA ASP A 87 19.46 24.56 -29.51
C ASP A 87 19.77 25.17 -28.12
N GLU A 88 20.86 25.93 -28.10
CA GLU A 88 21.49 26.69 -27.01
C GLU A 88 20.59 27.71 -26.28
N GLY A 89 20.87 28.01 -24.99
CA GLY A 89 20.17 29.11 -24.31
C GLY A 89 20.43 29.33 -22.81
N CYS A 90 21.64 29.77 -22.48
CA CYS A 90 22.21 30.23 -21.21
C CYS A 90 21.34 31.05 -20.20
N ASN A 91 21.84 31.05 -18.95
CA ASN A 91 21.81 32.08 -17.89
C ASN A 91 20.62 32.19 -16.92
N THR A 92 20.87 31.89 -15.63
CA THR A 92 20.76 32.91 -14.57
C THR A 92 21.67 32.59 -13.37
N PRO A 93 22.13 33.61 -12.61
CA PRO A 93 23.25 33.49 -11.69
C PRO A 93 22.85 33.21 -10.23
N ILE A 94 23.84 32.63 -9.56
CA ILE A 94 24.17 32.69 -8.13
C ILE A 94 23.59 33.90 -7.39
N CYS A 95 22.88 33.66 -6.29
CA CYS A 95 22.78 34.62 -5.18
C CYS A 95 22.74 33.90 -3.83
N ALA A 96 23.84 34.07 -3.09
CA ALA A 96 23.98 33.78 -1.68
C ALA A 96 23.15 34.76 -0.84
N SER A 97 22.56 34.29 0.26
CA SER A 97 22.43 35.06 1.51
C SER A 97 21.88 34.17 2.62
N ALA A 98 22.79 33.67 3.45
CA ALA A 98 22.47 33.19 4.78
C ALA A 98 22.15 34.39 5.68
N LYS A 99 20.95 34.43 6.25
CA LYS A 99 20.67 35.23 7.45
C LYS A 99 20.23 34.28 8.55
N GLN A 100 21.08 34.16 9.55
CA GLN A 100 20.78 33.56 10.84
C GLN A 100 19.62 34.32 11.47
N THR A 101 18.60 33.60 11.92
CA THR A 101 17.61 34.15 12.85
C THR A 101 17.46 33.14 13.97
N SER A 102 18.02 33.51 15.12
CA SER A 102 17.83 32.83 16.38
C SER A 102 16.37 32.96 16.80
N LEU A 103 15.73 31.84 17.09
CA LEU A 103 14.47 31.83 17.81
C LEU A 103 14.47 30.69 18.82
N SER A 104 14.90 31.05 20.02
CA SER A 104 14.65 30.35 21.26
C SER A 104 13.14 30.20 21.46
N ARG A 105 12.61 28.97 21.39
CA ARG A 105 11.29 28.66 21.93
C ARG A 105 11.30 27.38 22.75
N LEU A 106 11.22 27.65 24.06
CA LEU A 106 10.85 26.77 25.15
C LEU A 106 9.64 25.91 24.78
N PHE A 107 9.77 24.59 24.92
CA PHE A 107 8.62 23.71 25.14
C PHE A 107 8.74 23.03 26.51
N PRO A 108 7.62 22.96 27.25
CA PRO A 108 7.58 22.56 28.66
C PRO A 108 7.77 21.05 28.81
N MET A 109 8.55 20.66 29.82
CA MET A 109 8.68 19.26 30.23
C MET A 109 7.37 18.80 30.88
N SER A 110 6.71 17.82 30.25
CA SER A 110 5.58 17.11 30.85
C SER A 110 6.07 16.30 32.05
N LYS A 111 5.51 16.62 33.21
CA LYS A 111 5.76 16.00 34.52
C LYS A 111 5.25 14.55 34.51
N PRO A 112 6.04 13.55 34.95
CA PRO A 112 5.55 12.19 35.11
C PRO A 112 4.54 12.09 36.28
N PRO A 113 3.57 11.15 36.21
CA PRO A 113 2.58 10.94 37.27
C PRO A 113 3.23 10.37 38.55
N PRO A 114 2.65 10.68 39.73
CA PRO A 114 3.16 10.18 41.01
C PRO A 114 2.94 8.68 41.16
N ALA A 115 3.90 8.03 41.80
CA ALA A 115 3.85 6.63 42.19
C ALA A 115 2.85 6.43 43.35
N ASP A 116 1.83 5.62 43.12
CA ASP A 116 0.95 5.15 44.17
C ASP A 116 1.72 4.21 45.10
N SER A 117 1.59 4.55 46.39
CA SER A 117 2.25 3.93 47.53
C SER A 117 1.20 3.09 48.26
N ASP A 118 1.17 1.78 48.06
CA ASP A 118 0.28 0.90 48.82
C ASP A 118 1.04 -0.07 49.73
N LYS A 119 1.00 0.35 51.00
CA LYS A 119 1.01 -0.32 52.31
C LYS A 119 1.57 -1.75 52.50
N PRO A 120 2.34 -1.94 53.59
CA PRO A 120 2.64 -3.26 54.14
C PRO A 120 1.42 -3.82 54.89
N ASN A 121 1.05 -5.07 54.61
CA ASN A 121 0.19 -5.87 55.48
C ASN A 121 1.09 -6.75 56.34
N ASP A 122 1.26 -6.32 57.59
CA ASP A 122 1.66 -7.18 58.70
C ASP A 122 0.43 -8.00 59.10
N ASP A 123 0.50 -9.32 58.97
CA ASP A 123 -0.08 -10.24 59.95
C ASP A 123 0.38 -11.68 59.66
N ALA A 124 1.27 -12.14 60.54
CA ALA A 124 1.68 -13.53 60.69
C ALA A 124 0.56 -14.35 61.36
N PRO A 125 0.57 -15.67 61.19
CA PRO A 125 0.83 -16.47 62.39
C PRO A 125 1.90 -17.54 62.16
N ALA A 126 2.67 -17.73 63.23
CA ALA A 126 3.73 -18.70 63.35
C ALA A 126 3.14 -20.10 63.61
N GLU A 127 3.40 -21.04 62.70
CA GLU A 127 3.35 -22.47 63.01
C GLU A 127 4.71 -23.12 62.73
N LYS A 128 5.33 -23.52 63.84
CA LYS A 128 6.57 -24.27 63.91
C LYS A 128 6.27 -25.72 63.51
N SER A 129 6.74 -26.13 62.34
CA SER A 129 6.83 -27.54 61.98
C SER A 129 8.23 -27.82 61.43
N ALA A 130 9.08 -28.35 62.30
CA ALA A 130 10.41 -28.81 61.97
C ALA A 130 10.32 -30.14 61.23
N SER A 131 10.56 -30.14 59.92
CA SER A 131 10.94 -31.36 59.21
C SER A 131 11.57 -31.06 57.85
N SER A 132 12.71 -31.71 57.61
CA SER A 132 13.24 -32.08 56.28
C SER A 132 14.22 -31.12 55.60
N SER A 133 15.49 -31.21 56.02
CA SER A 133 16.67 -30.51 55.50
C SER A 133 17.25 -31.13 54.21
N ARG A 134 16.41 -31.43 53.20
CA ARG A 134 16.89 -32.06 51.94
C ARG A 134 16.36 -31.45 50.63
N SER A 135 15.61 -30.35 50.68
CA SER A 135 14.89 -29.78 49.51
C SER A 135 15.59 -28.61 48.80
N ASP A 136 16.60 -27.99 49.40
CA ASP A 136 17.11 -26.68 48.93
C ASP A 136 17.86 -26.70 47.60
N THR A 137 18.45 -27.83 47.21
CA THR A 137 19.19 -27.92 45.93
C THR A 137 18.27 -28.03 44.71
N PHE A 138 17.04 -28.53 44.89
CA PHE A 138 16.07 -28.69 43.81
C PHE A 138 15.41 -27.35 43.42
N GLU A 139 15.11 -26.50 44.39
CA GLU A 139 14.53 -25.18 44.13
C GLU A 139 15.45 -24.28 43.29
N VAL A 140 16.77 -24.28 43.57
CA VAL A 140 17.73 -23.43 42.84
C VAL A 140 17.80 -23.81 41.36
N SER A 141 17.77 -25.12 41.05
CA SER A 141 17.77 -25.63 39.68
C SER A 141 16.54 -25.16 38.88
N THR A 142 15.35 -25.25 39.48
CA THR A 142 14.10 -24.80 38.83
C THR A 142 14.02 -23.29 38.61
N ARG A 143 14.60 -22.48 39.51
CA ARG A 143 14.66 -21.01 39.33
C ARG A 143 15.57 -20.62 38.18
N LEU A 144 16.68 -21.35 37.98
CA LEU A 144 17.62 -21.07 36.89
C LEU A 144 16.96 -21.32 35.52
N THR A 145 16.26 -22.45 35.36
CA THR A 145 15.59 -22.80 34.10
C THR A 145 14.44 -21.84 33.77
N LEU A 146 13.69 -21.40 34.78
CA LEU A 146 12.59 -20.44 34.60
C LEU A 146 13.10 -19.06 34.14
N ASN A 147 14.23 -18.60 34.68
CA ASN A 147 14.82 -17.33 34.25
C ASN A 147 15.36 -17.40 32.82
N THR A 148 15.96 -18.52 32.41
CA THR A 148 16.37 -18.75 31.02
C THR A 148 15.17 -18.69 30.07
N LEU A 149 14.09 -19.41 30.38
CA LEU A 149 12.86 -19.39 29.56
C LEU A 149 12.26 -17.98 29.47
N LYS A 150 12.25 -17.22 30.57
CA LYS A 150 11.77 -15.82 30.56
C LYS A 150 12.59 -14.96 29.60
N PHE A 151 13.91 -15.12 29.58
CA PHE A 151 14.79 -14.37 28.68
C PHE A 151 14.52 -14.73 27.22
N GLU A 152 14.40 -16.01 26.90
CA GLU A 152 14.07 -16.49 25.54
C GLU A 152 12.71 -15.95 25.06
N ILE A 153 11.70 -15.91 25.94
CA ILE A 153 10.39 -15.32 25.61
C ILE A 153 10.51 -13.83 25.27
N LEU A 154 11.29 -13.07 26.04
CA LEU A 154 11.50 -11.64 25.77
C LEU A 154 12.26 -11.43 24.46
N GLU A 155 13.25 -12.26 24.18
CA GLU A 155 13.99 -12.22 22.92
C GLU A 155 13.07 -12.53 21.71
N MET A 156 12.24 -13.57 21.81
CA MET A 156 11.26 -13.91 20.78
C MET A 156 10.25 -12.78 20.55
N LYS A 157 9.77 -12.13 21.62
CA LYS A 157 8.88 -10.97 21.51
C LYS A 157 9.55 -9.81 20.76
N ALA A 158 10.82 -9.53 21.06
CA ALA A 158 11.57 -8.50 20.34
C ALA A 158 11.75 -8.84 18.86
N LYS A 159 11.95 -10.13 18.52
CA LYS A 159 12.03 -10.60 17.13
C LYS A 159 10.68 -10.44 16.40
N LEU A 160 9.56 -10.78 17.04
CA LEU A 160 8.22 -10.57 16.49
C LEU A 160 7.97 -9.09 16.17
N PHE A 161 8.26 -8.19 17.10
CA PHE A 161 8.08 -6.75 16.87
C PHE A 161 8.91 -6.22 15.68
N ARG A 162 10.14 -6.73 15.51
CA ARG A 162 10.98 -6.38 14.34
C ARG A 162 10.42 -6.92 13.03
N LEU A 163 9.74 -8.07 13.04
CA LEU A 163 9.09 -8.64 11.87
C LEU A 163 7.82 -7.84 11.51
N ASP A 164 7.01 -7.47 12.49
CA ASP A 164 5.81 -6.63 12.26
C ASP A 164 6.20 -5.31 11.58
N ALA A 165 7.22 -4.61 12.10
CA ALA A 165 7.72 -3.37 11.48
C ALA A 165 8.21 -3.57 10.04
N LYS A 166 8.78 -4.75 9.72
CA LYS A 166 9.19 -5.09 8.35
C LYS A 166 7.98 -5.36 7.46
N VAL A 167 6.96 -6.05 7.97
CA VAL A 167 5.71 -6.30 7.24
C VAL A 167 5.04 -4.97 6.90
N ASP A 168 4.91 -4.05 7.86
CA ASP A 168 4.34 -2.71 7.62
C ASP A 168 5.13 -1.93 6.55
N THR A 169 6.46 -2.03 6.59
CA THR A 169 7.34 -1.41 5.59
C THR A 169 7.12 -2.01 4.20
N ILE A 170 6.96 -3.34 4.11
CA ILE A 170 6.72 -4.03 2.83
C ILE A 170 5.34 -3.66 2.29
N LEU A 171 4.30 -3.67 3.12
CA LEU A 171 2.94 -3.28 2.72
C LEU A 171 2.91 -1.85 2.17
N SER A 172 3.58 -0.91 2.85
CA SER A 172 3.70 0.48 2.37
C SER A 172 4.41 0.57 1.00
N LYS A 173 5.44 -0.25 0.77
CA LYS A 173 6.13 -0.30 -0.53
C LYS A 173 5.26 -0.91 -1.62
N VAL A 174 4.51 -1.97 -1.30
CA VAL A 174 3.56 -2.60 -2.23
C VAL A 174 2.48 -1.60 -2.64
N ASP A 175 1.88 -0.87 -1.69
CA ASP A 175 0.89 0.17 -1.99
C ASP A 175 1.46 1.27 -2.90
N THR A 176 2.72 1.65 -2.68
CA THR A 176 3.42 2.62 -3.53
C THR A 176 3.61 2.08 -4.95
N ILE A 177 4.01 0.81 -5.09
CA ILE A 177 4.17 0.16 -6.40
C ILE A 177 2.83 0.05 -7.10
N LEU A 178 1.78 -0.41 -6.41
CA LEU A 178 0.43 -0.52 -6.99
C LEU A 178 -0.09 0.85 -7.45
N SER A 179 0.14 1.91 -6.66
CA SER A 179 -0.24 3.27 -7.05
C SER A 179 0.54 3.80 -8.26
N ASN A 180 1.76 3.32 -8.49
CA ASN A 180 2.62 3.74 -9.60
C ASN A 180 2.45 2.87 -10.86
N THR A 181 2.04 1.61 -10.69
CA THR A 181 1.84 0.63 -11.77
C THR A 181 0.39 0.54 -12.22
N ALA A 182 -0.55 1.10 -11.46
CA ALA A 182 -1.92 1.28 -11.94
C ALA A 182 -1.87 1.96 -13.32
N PRO A 183 -2.55 1.39 -14.34
CA PRO A 183 -2.55 1.94 -15.68
C PRO A 183 -2.93 3.41 -15.56
N ARG A 184 -2.06 4.29 -16.07
CA ARG A 184 -2.32 5.72 -16.03
C ARG A 184 -3.62 5.93 -16.78
N LEU A 185 -4.66 6.35 -16.05
CA LEU A 185 -5.93 6.64 -16.67
C LEU A 185 -5.70 7.67 -17.78
N PRO A 186 -6.30 7.47 -18.97
CA PRO A 186 -6.17 8.41 -20.07
C PRO A 186 -6.60 9.80 -19.58
N CYS A 187 -5.97 10.83 -20.13
CA CYS A 187 -6.32 12.20 -19.80
C CYS A 187 -7.81 12.43 -20.10
N ILE A 188 -8.60 12.74 -19.06
CA ILE A 188 -10.05 12.94 -19.17
C ILE A 188 -10.45 14.05 -20.16
N PHE A 189 -9.53 14.94 -20.53
CA PHE A 189 -9.81 16.08 -21.40
C PHE A 189 -9.59 15.78 -22.88
N CYS A 190 -8.67 14.87 -23.20
CA CYS A 190 -8.31 14.52 -24.58
C CYS A 190 -9.30 13.50 -25.16
N GLU A 191 -9.50 13.55 -26.48
CA GLU A 191 -10.24 12.53 -27.22
C GLU A 191 -9.22 11.51 -27.74
N GLY A 192 -9.39 10.23 -27.42
CA GLY A 192 -8.52 9.15 -27.89
C GLY A 192 -7.50 8.66 -26.87
N ASP A 193 -6.55 7.86 -27.37
CA ASP A 193 -5.49 7.27 -26.58
C ASP A 193 -4.46 8.35 -26.23
N ASN A 194 -4.16 8.45 -24.93
CA ASN A 194 -3.25 9.44 -24.37
C ASN A 194 -1.80 9.04 -24.67
N GLU A 195 -1.36 9.17 -25.92
CA GLU A 195 -0.09 8.64 -26.45
C GLU A 195 1.14 9.12 -25.64
N ASP A 196 1.14 10.39 -25.24
CA ASP A 196 2.20 11.00 -24.42
C ASP A 196 2.06 10.70 -22.92
N GLY A 197 0.99 10.01 -22.50
CA GLY A 197 0.78 9.57 -21.13
C GLY A 197 0.67 10.70 -20.10
N HIS A 198 0.27 11.91 -20.54
CA HIS A 198 0.20 13.07 -19.66
C HIS A 198 -0.96 12.97 -18.66
N ARG A 199 -0.84 13.67 -17.52
CA ARG A 199 -1.88 13.73 -16.49
C ARG A 199 -2.91 14.81 -16.83
N ALA A 200 -4.17 14.59 -16.47
CA ALA A 200 -5.24 15.59 -16.64
C ALA A 200 -4.89 16.99 -16.07
N SER A 201 -4.16 17.05 -14.95
CA SER A 201 -3.74 18.33 -14.35
C SER A 201 -2.66 19.08 -15.14
N ALA A 202 -1.99 18.41 -16.07
CA ALA A 202 -0.91 18.92 -16.91
C ALA A 202 -1.24 18.73 -18.40
N CYS A 203 -2.53 18.71 -18.76
CA CYS A 203 -2.96 18.56 -20.14
C CYS A 203 -2.47 19.75 -20.99
N PRO A 204 -1.72 19.51 -22.08
CA PRO A 204 -1.18 20.58 -22.92
C PRO A 204 -2.27 21.26 -23.76
N VAL A 205 -3.34 20.53 -24.12
CA VAL A 205 -4.47 21.05 -24.90
C VAL A 205 -5.36 21.97 -24.05
N PHE A 206 -5.53 21.63 -22.76
CA PHE A 206 -6.34 22.39 -21.81
C PHE A 206 -5.50 22.79 -20.59
N PRO A 207 -4.61 23.79 -20.73
CA PRO A 207 -3.72 24.19 -19.64
C PRO A 207 -4.47 24.90 -18.51
N ASP A 208 -5.48 25.70 -18.87
CA ASP A 208 -6.18 26.57 -17.93
C ASP A 208 -7.34 25.90 -17.19
N PRO A 209 -7.57 26.22 -15.91
CA PRO A 209 -8.74 25.73 -15.17
C PRO A 209 -10.07 26.10 -15.85
N ILE A 210 -10.13 27.25 -16.52
CA ILE A 210 -11.33 27.72 -17.21
C ILE A 210 -11.61 26.85 -18.43
N SER A 211 -10.62 26.61 -19.31
CA SER A 211 -10.80 25.77 -20.50
C SER A 211 -11.13 24.32 -20.12
N ARG A 212 -10.51 23.78 -19.07
CA ARG A 212 -10.88 22.48 -18.46
C ARG A 212 -12.34 22.43 -18.01
N SER A 213 -12.85 23.50 -17.41
CA SER A 213 -14.25 23.56 -16.94
C SER A 213 -15.26 23.58 -18.10
N PHE A 214 -14.91 24.19 -19.23
CA PHE A 214 -15.72 24.14 -20.45
C PHE A 214 -15.69 22.74 -21.03
N ARG A 215 -14.51 22.15 -21.16
CA ARG A 215 -14.35 20.80 -21.67
C ARG A 215 -15.12 19.74 -20.86
N LEU A 216 -15.14 19.86 -19.52
CA LEU A 216 -15.95 18.97 -18.68
C LEU A 216 -17.46 19.12 -18.92
N ARG A 217 -17.93 20.32 -19.24
CA ARG A 217 -19.34 20.55 -19.62
C ARG A 217 -19.65 19.90 -20.96
N ASP A 218 -18.75 20.03 -21.93
CA ASP A 218 -18.90 19.39 -23.25
C ASP A 218 -18.94 17.86 -23.14
N LEU A 219 -18.13 17.29 -22.23
CA LEU A 219 -18.11 15.85 -21.91
C LEU A 219 -19.26 15.40 -20.99
N ASN A 220 -20.20 16.29 -20.66
CA ASN A 220 -21.30 16.04 -19.74
C ASN A 220 -20.83 15.43 -18.39
N LYS A 221 -19.79 16.02 -17.79
CA LYS A 221 -19.22 15.63 -16.49
C LYS A 221 -19.48 16.70 -15.43
N CYS A 222 -19.63 16.27 -14.18
CA CYS A 222 -19.72 17.15 -13.04
C CYS A 222 -18.37 17.83 -12.75
N ILE A 223 -18.36 19.16 -12.68
CA ILE A 223 -17.15 19.95 -12.39
C ILE A 223 -16.58 19.71 -10.97
N ALA A 224 -17.38 19.17 -10.04
CA ALA A 224 -16.99 18.96 -8.65
C ALA A 224 -16.39 17.57 -8.38
N CYS A 225 -16.95 16.51 -8.98
CA CYS A 225 -16.54 15.13 -8.73
C CYS A 225 -16.04 14.37 -9.98
N LEU A 226 -16.12 14.96 -11.17
CA LEU A 226 -15.78 14.35 -12.47
C LEU A 226 -16.62 13.13 -12.88
N ALA A 227 -17.66 12.79 -12.11
CA ALA A 227 -18.67 11.80 -12.51
C ALA A 227 -19.54 12.33 -13.67
N PRO A 228 -20.38 11.49 -14.32
CA PRO A 228 -21.40 12.00 -15.25
C PRO A 228 -22.22 13.14 -14.64
N ALA A 229 -22.68 14.07 -15.47
CA ALA A 229 -23.42 15.23 -15.02
C ALA A 229 -24.63 14.83 -14.18
N HIS A 230 -24.81 15.56 -13.08
CA HIS A 230 -25.89 15.38 -12.14
C HIS A 230 -26.26 16.75 -11.57
N GLY A 231 -27.33 16.82 -10.78
CA GLY A 231 -27.80 18.07 -10.16
C GLY A 231 -26.84 18.61 -9.08
N SER A 232 -27.36 18.89 -7.89
CA SER A 232 -26.52 19.41 -6.79
C SER A 232 -25.44 18.41 -6.38
N CYS A 233 -24.16 18.80 -6.49
CA CYS A 233 -23.02 18.02 -6.01
C CYS A 233 -22.55 18.51 -4.64
N SER A 234 -22.33 17.58 -3.71
CA SER A 234 -21.82 17.87 -2.37
C SER A 234 -20.29 17.84 -2.27
N HIS A 235 -19.59 17.43 -3.33
CA HIS A 235 -18.14 17.41 -3.35
C HIS A 235 -17.55 18.83 -3.31
N LYS A 236 -16.56 19.02 -2.44
CA LYS A 236 -15.84 20.27 -2.27
C LYS A 236 -14.34 20.06 -2.53
N CYS A 237 -13.71 21.07 -3.12
CA CYS A 237 -12.27 21.10 -3.32
C CYS A 237 -11.55 21.00 -1.98
N ARG A 238 -10.62 20.05 -1.86
CA ARG A 238 -9.83 19.87 -0.63
C ARG A 238 -8.89 21.05 -0.35
N SER A 239 -8.51 21.82 -1.36
CA SER A 239 -7.55 22.92 -1.21
C SER A 239 -8.20 24.23 -0.77
N CYS A 240 -9.36 24.60 -1.34
CA CYS A 240 -10.02 25.88 -1.05
C CYS A 240 -11.46 25.76 -0.56
N GLY A 241 -12.02 24.54 -0.47
CA GLY A 241 -13.40 24.30 -0.03
C GLY A 241 -14.50 24.64 -1.05
N GLY A 242 -14.15 25.15 -2.23
CA GLY A 242 -15.11 25.53 -3.28
C GLY A 242 -15.78 24.34 -3.99
N PRO A 243 -16.90 24.56 -4.72
CA PRO A 243 -17.66 23.51 -5.40
C PRO A 243 -17.03 23.09 -6.75
N HIS A 244 -15.77 22.68 -6.73
CA HIS A 244 -15.03 22.22 -7.92
C HIS A 244 -14.06 21.09 -7.58
N HIS A 245 -13.66 20.32 -8.59
CA HIS A 245 -12.65 19.29 -8.45
C HIS A 245 -11.25 19.92 -8.35
N ALA A 246 -10.33 19.29 -7.61
CA ALA A 246 -8.99 19.85 -7.34
C ALA A 246 -8.17 20.21 -8.60
N ILE A 247 -8.47 19.61 -9.75
CA ILE A 247 -7.81 19.92 -11.04
C ILE A 247 -8.22 21.27 -11.63
N LEU A 248 -9.32 21.85 -11.16
CA LEU A 248 -9.84 23.16 -11.55
C LEU A 248 -9.51 24.26 -10.52
N CYS A 249 -8.80 23.90 -9.44
CA CYS A 249 -8.51 24.84 -8.35
C CYS A 249 -7.40 25.82 -8.72
N THR A 250 -7.73 27.11 -8.81
CA THR A 250 -6.78 28.19 -9.08
C THR A 250 -5.86 28.49 -7.91
N ASP A 251 -6.27 28.18 -6.68
CA ASP A 251 -5.46 28.45 -5.48
C ASP A 251 -4.34 27.42 -5.26
N ARG A 252 -4.32 26.35 -6.05
CA ARG A 252 -3.29 25.30 -5.95
C ARG A 252 -1.90 25.82 -6.32
N SER A 253 -1.80 26.81 -7.21
CA SER A 253 -0.52 27.45 -7.58
C SER A 253 0.05 28.34 -6.47
N LYS A 254 -0.79 28.83 -5.56
CA LYS A 254 -0.38 29.69 -4.44
C LYS A 254 0.14 28.91 -3.24
N GLN A 255 -0.24 27.65 -3.12
CA GLN A 255 0.39 26.73 -2.19
C GLN A 255 1.75 26.39 -2.77
N GLY A 256 2.76 27.21 -2.46
CA GLY A 256 4.15 26.96 -2.83
C GLY A 256 4.57 25.52 -2.45
N PRO A 257 5.71 25.04 -3.01
CA PRO A 257 6.18 23.68 -2.74
C PRO A 257 6.11 23.44 -1.24
N SER A 258 5.32 22.42 -0.85
CA SER A 258 5.05 22.08 0.55
C SER A 258 6.35 22.21 1.31
N MET A 259 6.48 23.26 2.14
CA MET A 259 7.73 23.53 2.83
C MET A 259 8.03 22.27 3.62
N LYS A 260 9.08 21.56 3.20
CA LYS A 260 9.47 20.27 3.77
C LYS A 260 9.47 20.48 5.28
N ARG A 261 8.58 19.77 5.98
CA ARG A 261 8.50 19.84 7.43
C ARG A 261 9.92 19.59 7.94
N PRO A 262 10.54 20.54 8.66
CA PRO A 262 11.93 20.40 9.06
C PRO A 262 12.08 19.08 9.81
N LYS A 263 13.04 18.27 9.35
CA LYS A 263 13.37 16.99 9.97
C LYS A 263 13.79 17.30 11.41
N PRO A 264 13.16 16.71 12.45
CA PRO A 264 13.66 16.88 13.80
C PRO A 264 15.10 16.35 13.84
N GLU A 265 16.05 17.21 14.19
CA GLU A 265 17.42 16.80 14.51
C GLU A 265 17.34 15.96 15.80
N ASN A 266 17.87 14.74 15.72
CA ASN A 266 18.09 13.83 16.85
C ASN A 266 19.55 13.94 17.28
#